data_AF-A0A922SLC3-F1
#
_entry.id   AF-A0A922SLC3-F1
#
_cell.length_a   1.000
_cell.length_b   1.000
_cell.length_c   1.000
_cell.angle_alpha   90.00
_cell.angle_beta   90.00
_cell.angle_gamma   90.00
#
_symmetry.space_group_name_H-M   'P 1'
#
loop_
_entity.id
_entity.type
_entity.pdbx_description
1 polymer ?
#
loop_
_entity_poly.entity_id
_entity_poly.type
_entity_poly.pdbx_seq_one_letter_code
_entity_poly.pdbx_strand_id
1 'polypeptide(L)'
;MLFVVLCLGLRIAPPEAPVTGYMFGKGVYFADMVSKSANYCCTNVNNPTGLLLLCEVALGNMKKCYRSENVQLPPNMHSAWGVGSTHPDPSQDRVLDDGTVVPLGKPIKNNEVCSLLYNEYPLLITSVSPVPPG
;
A
#
# COMPACT_ATOMS: atom_id res chain seq x y z
N MET A 1 15.84 4.47 -10.26
CA MET A 1 14.75 3.83 -9.50
C MET A 1 13.79 3.07 -10.42
N LEU A 2 13.21 3.68 -11.46
CA LEU A 2 12.23 3.03 -12.35
C LEU A 2 12.76 1.79 -13.10
N PHE A 3 13.96 1.85 -13.68
CA PHE A 3 14.57 0.70 -14.38
C PHE A 3 14.70 -0.53 -13.47
N VAL A 4 14.99 -0.32 -12.18
CA VAL A 4 15.07 -1.39 -11.18
C VAL A 4 13.70 -2.00 -10.92
N VAL A 5 12.63 -1.20 -10.87
CA VAL A 5 11.27 -1.73 -10.64
C VAL A 5 10.77 -2.52 -11.86
N LEU A 6 11.05 -2.06 -13.09
CA LEU A 6 10.64 -2.76 -14.30
C LEU A 6 11.47 -4.04 -14.57
N CYS A 7 12.76 -4.04 -14.26
CA CYS A 7 13.62 -5.21 -14.51
C CYS A 7 13.65 -6.22 -13.36
N LEU A 8 13.42 -5.79 -12.13
CA LEU A 8 13.64 -6.61 -10.93
C LEU A 8 12.43 -6.66 -10.00
N GLY A 9 11.31 -6.04 -10.38
CA GLY A 9 10.11 -5.92 -9.56
C GLY A 9 10.24 -4.90 -8.41
N LEU A 10 9.14 -4.72 -7.68
CA LEU A 10 9.15 -3.94 -6.44
C LEU A 10 9.96 -4.67 -5.38
N ARG A 11 11.04 -4.03 -4.92
CA ARG A 11 11.91 -4.58 -3.87
C ARG A 11 11.67 -3.88 -2.55
N ILE A 12 11.71 -4.65 -1.48
CA ILE A 12 11.64 -4.13 -0.13
C ILE A 12 13.04 -3.62 0.27
N ALA A 13 13.06 -2.53 1.05
CA ALA A 13 14.31 -1.93 1.50
C ALA A 13 15.15 -2.93 2.30
N PRO A 14 16.48 -2.92 2.11
CA PRO A 14 17.37 -3.88 2.76
C PRO A 14 17.40 -3.65 4.29
N PRO A 15 17.83 -4.65 5.09
CA PRO A 15 17.86 -4.57 6.55
C PRO A 15 18.64 -3.37 7.08
N GLU A 16 19.64 -2.89 6.35
CA GLU A 16 20.53 -1.79 6.70
C GLU A 16 19.94 -0.41 6.42
N ALA A 17 18.86 -0.31 5.63
CA ALA A 17 18.24 0.97 5.32
C ALA A 17 17.54 1.57 6.57
N PRO A 18 17.66 2.89 6.82
CA PRO A 18 17.03 3.55 7.95
C PRO A 18 15.50 3.41 7.90
N VAL A 19 14.88 3.24 9.07
CA VAL A 19 13.43 3.00 9.19
C VAL A 19 12.60 4.30 9.10
N THR A 20 13.28 5.45 8.93
CA THR A 20 12.64 6.76 8.85
C THR A 20 11.73 6.87 7.63
N GLY A 21 10.42 7.04 7.87
CA GLY A 21 9.40 7.20 6.83
C GLY A 21 8.45 6.00 6.66
N TYR A 22 8.70 4.87 7.32
CA TYR A 22 7.82 3.71 7.27
C TYR A 22 6.82 3.71 8.42
N MET A 23 5.57 4.14 8.15
CA MET A 23 4.54 4.25 9.19
C MET A 23 4.17 2.91 9.85
N PHE A 24 4.41 1.80 9.15
CA PHE A 24 4.01 0.45 9.56
C PHE A 24 5.16 -0.59 9.55
N GLY A 25 6.40 -0.15 9.32
CA GLY A 25 7.58 -1.02 9.20
C GLY A 25 8.02 -1.26 7.74
N LYS A 26 9.06 -2.07 7.55
CA LYS A 26 9.67 -2.29 6.23
C LYS A 26 8.75 -3.14 5.34
N GLY A 27 8.42 -2.61 4.16
CA GLY A 27 7.51 -3.27 3.24
C GLY A 27 7.37 -2.53 1.91
N VAL A 28 6.54 -3.07 1.02
CA VAL A 28 6.07 -2.37 -0.18
C VAL A 28 4.76 -1.67 0.17
N TYR A 29 4.65 -0.39 -0.14
CA TYR A 29 3.49 0.43 0.21
C TYR A 29 2.68 0.75 -1.03
N PHE A 30 1.39 0.42 -0.97
CA PHE A 30 0.41 0.77 -1.99
C PHE A 30 -0.62 1.74 -1.43
N ALA A 31 -1.27 2.49 -2.32
CA ALA A 31 -2.37 3.39 -1.98
C ALA A 31 -3.50 3.23 -3.00
N ASP A 32 -4.72 3.43 -2.54
CA ASP A 32 -5.95 3.46 -3.34
C ASP A 32 -6.24 4.86 -3.93
N MET A 33 -5.51 5.87 -3.46
CA MET A 33 -5.63 7.26 -3.90
C MET A 33 -4.44 7.66 -4.76
N VAL A 34 -4.69 7.96 -6.04
CA VAL A 34 -3.64 8.35 -7.01
C VAL A 34 -2.84 9.58 -6.57
N SER A 35 -3.49 10.57 -5.95
CA SER A 35 -2.85 11.80 -5.47
C SER A 35 -1.80 11.53 -4.39
N LYS A 36 -2.00 10.50 -3.56
CA LYS A 36 -1.05 10.11 -2.53
C LYS A 36 0.20 9.49 -3.14
N SER A 37 0.04 8.56 -4.07
CA SER A 37 1.17 7.94 -4.79
C SER A 37 1.90 8.96 -5.67
N ALA A 38 1.19 9.90 -6.28
CA ALA A 38 1.77 10.94 -7.15
C ALA A 38 2.76 11.85 -6.40
N ASN A 39 2.57 12.07 -5.09
CA ASN A 39 3.50 12.84 -4.28
C ASN A 39 4.90 12.21 -4.23
N TYR A 40 5.01 10.89 -4.42
CA TYR A 40 6.30 10.18 -4.48
C TYR A 40 6.96 10.24 -5.86
N CYS A 41 6.31 10.80 -6.89
CA CYS A 41 6.91 10.99 -8.21
C CYS A 41 7.92 12.16 -8.24
N CYS A 42 7.96 13.02 -7.21
CA CYS A 42 8.86 14.18 -7.11
C CYS A 42 8.83 15.11 -8.34
N THR A 43 7.68 15.21 -9.01
CA THR A 43 7.49 16.10 -10.17
C THR A 43 7.52 17.58 -9.73
N ASN A 44 7.98 18.45 -10.61
CA ASN A 44 7.96 19.90 -10.39
C ASN A 44 7.67 20.64 -11.71
N VAL A 45 7.55 21.96 -11.68
CA VAL A 45 7.23 22.77 -12.88
C VAL A 45 8.25 22.56 -14.01
N ASN A 46 9.52 22.31 -13.66
CA ASN A 46 10.59 22.07 -14.63
C ASN A 46 10.69 20.60 -15.08
N ASN A 47 10.06 19.68 -14.35
CA ASN A 47 9.96 18.26 -14.68
C ASN A 47 8.55 17.73 -14.37
N PRO A 48 7.56 18.01 -15.24
CA PRO A 48 6.15 17.76 -14.98
C PRO A 48 5.76 16.29 -15.16
N THR A 49 6.64 15.46 -15.74
CA THR A 49 6.34 14.07 -16.07
C THR A 49 6.66 13.14 -14.90
N GLY A 50 5.63 12.56 -14.30
CA GLY A 50 5.73 11.52 -13.28
C GLY A 50 5.33 10.16 -13.83
N LEU A 51 5.80 9.09 -13.19
CA LEU A 51 5.41 7.72 -13.51
C LEU A 51 4.78 7.08 -12.28
N LEU A 52 3.65 6.42 -12.51
CA LEU A 52 2.91 5.67 -11.51
C LEU A 52 2.75 4.24 -11.98
N LEU A 53 2.78 3.32 -11.03
CA LEU A 53 2.55 1.90 -11.28
C LEU A 53 1.19 1.53 -10.70
N LEU A 54 0.37 0.89 -11.51
CA LEU A 54 -0.81 0.18 -11.05
C LEU A 54 -0.41 -1.30 -10.94
N CYS A 55 -0.67 -1.89 -9.78
CA CYS A 55 -0.33 -3.28 -9.50
C CYS A 55 -1.57 -3.99 -8.94
N GLU A 56 -1.82 -5.21 -9.41
CA GLU A 56 -2.66 -6.16 -8.68
C GLU A 56 -1.90 -6.61 -7.43
N VAL A 57 -2.54 -6.51 -6.27
CA VAL A 57 -1.91 -6.80 -4.98
C VAL A 57 -2.76 -7.78 -4.19
N ALA A 58 -2.22 -8.97 -3.94
CA ALA A 58 -2.87 -9.99 -3.13
C ALA A 58 -2.80 -9.62 -1.63
N LEU A 59 -3.74 -8.80 -1.16
CA LEU A 59 -3.78 -8.31 0.22
C LEU A 59 -4.18 -9.41 1.22
N GLY A 60 -5.04 -10.35 0.82
CA GLY A 60 -5.60 -11.37 1.72
C GLY A 60 -6.27 -10.76 2.96
N ASN A 61 -6.22 -11.48 4.09
CA ASN A 61 -6.65 -10.94 5.38
C ASN A 61 -5.74 -9.81 5.86
N MET A 62 -6.33 -8.64 6.07
CA MET A 62 -5.63 -7.42 6.47
C MET A 62 -5.75 -7.14 7.98
N LYS A 63 -4.64 -6.76 8.61
CA LYS A 63 -4.64 -6.11 9.93
C LYS A 63 -4.95 -4.62 9.77
N LYS A 64 -6.07 -4.13 10.32
CA LYS A 64 -6.37 -2.71 10.35
C LYS A 64 -5.50 -1.97 11.38
N CYS A 65 -4.87 -0.90 10.96
CA CYS A 65 -4.04 -0.02 11.78
C CYS A 65 -4.50 1.43 11.60
N TYR A 66 -5.03 2.05 12.65
CA TYR A 66 -5.58 3.42 12.61
C TYR A 66 -4.54 4.51 12.94
N ARG A 67 -3.38 4.09 13.42
CA ARG A 67 -2.25 4.93 13.81
C ARG A 67 -0.94 4.29 13.37
N SER A 68 0.12 5.09 13.24
CA SER A 68 1.47 4.55 13.00
C SER A 68 1.88 3.65 14.16
N GLU A 69 2.30 2.43 13.84
CA GLU A 69 2.77 1.44 14.79
C GLU A 69 3.74 0.48 14.09
N ASN A 70 4.66 -0.14 14.84
CA ASN A 70 5.46 -1.22 14.29
C ASN A 70 4.59 -2.47 14.17
N VAL A 71 4.18 -2.81 12.94
CA VAL A 71 3.18 -3.84 12.72
C VAL A 71 3.82 -5.22 12.75
N GLN A 72 3.41 -6.01 13.73
CA GLN A 72 3.52 -7.47 13.68
C GLN A 72 2.18 -8.04 13.20
N LEU A 73 2.22 -8.88 12.17
CA LEU A 73 1.02 -9.53 11.63
C LEU A 73 0.66 -10.75 12.50
N PRO A 74 -0.57 -10.80 13.05
CA PRO A 74 -1.10 -12.00 13.71
C PRO A 74 -1.11 -13.21 12.77
N PRO A 75 -1.19 -14.44 13.33
CA PRO A 75 -1.49 -15.63 12.54
C PRO A 75 -2.73 -15.41 11.68
N ASN A 76 -2.70 -15.87 10.43
CA ASN A 76 -3.76 -15.74 9.42
C ASN A 76 -4.00 -14.32 8.87
N MET A 77 -3.12 -13.36 9.15
CA MET A 77 -3.09 -12.05 8.47
C MET A 77 -1.89 -12.00 7.51
N HIS A 78 -2.13 -11.47 6.30
CA HIS A 78 -1.16 -11.50 5.20
C HIS A 78 -0.60 -10.10 4.91
N SER A 79 -1.34 -9.06 5.26
CA SER A 79 -0.94 -7.68 5.04
C SER A 79 -1.51 -6.76 6.13
N ALA A 80 -1.07 -5.51 6.14
CA ALA A 80 -1.67 -4.48 6.97
C ALA A 80 -2.39 -3.44 6.13
N TRP A 81 -3.36 -2.80 6.76
CA TRP A 81 -4.15 -1.71 6.19
C TRP A 81 -4.04 -0.53 7.14
N GLY A 82 -3.23 0.45 6.75
CA GLY A 82 -3.23 1.77 7.37
C GLY A 82 -4.52 2.48 7.01
N VAL A 83 -5.47 2.54 7.93
CA VAL A 83 -6.80 3.11 7.69
C VAL A 83 -6.69 4.63 7.70
N GLY A 84 -7.13 5.26 6.61
CA GLY A 84 -7.20 6.70 6.44
C GLY A 84 -8.56 7.28 6.80
N SER A 85 -8.57 8.58 7.07
CA SER A 85 -9.79 9.38 7.25
C SER A 85 -10.54 9.64 5.94
N THR A 86 -9.90 9.41 4.79
CA THR A 86 -10.49 9.51 3.46
C THR A 86 -10.16 8.26 2.64
N HIS A 87 -11.14 7.68 1.95
CA HIS A 87 -10.95 6.53 1.08
C HIS A 87 -11.92 6.58 -0.13
N PRO A 88 -11.66 5.83 -1.21
CA PRO A 88 -12.63 5.69 -2.30
C PRO A 88 -13.94 5.07 -1.81
N ASP A 89 -15.07 5.53 -2.32
CA ASP A 89 -16.39 4.96 -2.03
C ASP A 89 -16.47 3.49 -2.50
N PRO A 90 -16.56 2.50 -1.59
CA PRO A 90 -16.58 1.09 -1.94
C PRO A 90 -17.81 0.68 -2.76
N SER A 91 -18.89 1.46 -2.74
CA SER A 91 -20.09 1.19 -3.55
C SER A 91 -19.85 1.42 -5.05
N GLN A 92 -18.77 2.11 -5.38
CA GLN A 92 -18.35 2.43 -6.75
C GLN A 92 -17.15 1.59 -7.19
N ASP A 93 -16.76 0.59 -6.40
CA ASP A 93 -15.71 -0.34 -6.77
C ASP A 93 -16.09 -1.09 -8.05
N ARG A 94 -15.09 -1.30 -8.91
CA ARG A 94 -15.24 -2.13 -10.11
C ARG A 94 -14.50 -3.42 -9.91
N VAL A 95 -15.20 -4.53 -10.09
CA VAL A 95 -14.60 -5.87 -10.11
C VAL A 95 -14.29 -6.23 -11.56
N LEU A 96 -13.05 -6.63 -11.83
CA LEU A 96 -12.61 -7.14 -13.14
C LEU A 96 -12.97 -8.62 -13.29
N ASP A 97 -12.89 -9.15 -14.51
CA ASP A 97 -13.28 -10.53 -14.82
C ASP A 97 -12.46 -11.59 -14.06
N ASP A 98 -11.25 -11.22 -13.61
CA ASP A 98 -10.36 -12.06 -12.79
C ASP A 98 -10.63 -11.97 -11.28
N GLY A 99 -11.62 -11.16 -10.86
CA GLY A 99 -11.96 -10.92 -9.46
C GLY A 99 -11.18 -9.79 -8.80
N THR A 100 -10.26 -9.13 -9.49
CA THR A 100 -9.51 -7.96 -8.99
C THR A 100 -10.45 -6.80 -8.72
N VAL A 101 -10.36 -6.23 -7.51
CA VAL A 101 -11.11 -5.04 -7.12
C VAL A 101 -10.31 -3.77 -7.47
N VAL A 102 -10.93 -2.88 -8.24
CA VAL A 102 -10.38 -1.57 -8.60
C VAL A 102 -11.17 -0.49 -7.84
N PRO A 103 -10.58 0.12 -6.79
CA PRO A 103 -11.25 1.15 -6.00
C PRO A 103 -11.21 2.49 -6.72
N LEU A 104 -12.21 2.72 -7.57
CA LEU A 104 -12.32 3.91 -8.44
C LEU A 104 -13.39 4.91 -7.98
N GLY A 105 -13.97 4.68 -6.80
CA GLY A 105 -14.97 5.54 -6.21
C GLY A 105 -14.48 6.94 -5.87
N LYS A 106 -15.41 7.89 -5.78
CA LYS A 106 -15.09 9.24 -5.31
C LYS A 106 -14.59 9.21 -3.86
N PRO A 107 -13.71 10.14 -3.45
CA PRO A 107 -13.22 10.16 -2.07
C PRO A 107 -14.35 10.48 -1.10
N ILE A 108 -14.54 9.62 -0.10
CA ILE A 108 -15.47 9.79 1.01
C ILE A 108 -14.71 9.80 2.33
N LYS A 109 -15.31 10.42 3.35
CA LYS A 109 -14.73 10.46 4.69
C LYS A 109 -15.09 9.21 5.47
N ASN A 110 -14.11 8.69 6.18
CA ASN A 110 -14.29 7.68 7.20
C ASN A 110 -14.80 8.34 8.50
N ASN A 111 -15.66 7.65 9.23
CA ASN A 111 -16.17 8.13 10.52
C ASN A 111 -15.21 7.81 11.69
N GLU A 112 -14.18 7.00 11.44
CA GLU A 112 -13.19 6.59 12.44
C GLU A 112 -12.08 7.63 12.64
N VAL A 113 -11.59 7.75 13.87
CA VAL A 113 -10.45 8.62 14.19
C VAL A 113 -9.15 7.97 13.71
N CYS A 114 -8.60 8.48 12.60
CA CYS A 114 -7.39 7.97 11.96
C CYS A 114 -6.26 9.00 12.02
N SER A 115 -5.02 8.57 12.23
CA SER A 115 -3.86 9.47 12.09
C SER A 115 -3.44 9.69 10.64
N LEU A 116 -3.94 8.87 9.72
CA LEU A 116 -3.66 8.94 8.29
C LEU A 116 -4.78 9.68 7.57
N LEU A 117 -4.44 10.52 6.59
CA LEU A 117 -5.43 11.20 5.75
C LEU A 117 -6.06 10.28 4.70
N TYR A 118 -5.26 9.35 4.16
CA TYR A 118 -5.71 8.38 3.16
C TYR A 118 -5.17 6.99 3.50
N ASN A 119 -5.81 5.96 2.98
CA ASN A 119 -5.39 4.58 3.20
C ASN A 119 -3.95 4.30 2.74
N GLU A 120 -3.34 3.30 3.36
CA GLU A 120 -2.13 2.62 2.90
C GLU A 120 -2.29 1.13 3.04
N TYR A 121 -1.72 0.39 2.10
CA TYR A 121 -1.68 -1.06 2.11
C TYR A 121 -0.21 -1.51 2.14
N PRO A 122 0.42 -1.49 3.33
CA PRO A 122 1.76 -2.03 3.50
C PRO A 122 1.76 -3.57 3.41
N LEU A 123 2.49 -4.09 2.43
CA LEU A 123 2.95 -5.48 2.37
C LEU A 123 4.27 -5.60 3.11
N LEU A 124 4.22 -6.14 4.33
CA LEU A 124 5.36 -6.21 5.24
C LEU A 124 6.20 -7.47 5.02
N ILE A 125 7.51 -7.38 5.25
CA ILE A 125 8.32 -8.59 5.42
C ILE A 125 8.01 -9.16 6.80
N THR A 126 7.13 -10.15 6.86
CA THR A 126 7.17 -11.12 7.94
C THR A 126 8.23 -12.15 7.57
N SER A 127 9.05 -12.59 8.54
CA SER A 127 9.93 -13.75 8.36
C SER A 127 9.17 -14.85 7.64
N VAL A 128 9.67 -15.22 6.46
CA VAL A 128 9.10 -16.14 5.46
C VAL A 128 8.16 -17.15 6.13
N SER A 129 6.85 -17.05 5.86
CA SER A 129 5.95 -18.14 6.18
C SER A 129 6.46 -19.37 5.41
N PRO A 130 6.76 -20.50 6.07
CA PRO A 130 7.26 -21.67 5.38
C PRO A 130 6.25 -22.07 4.30
N VAL A 131 6.73 -22.19 3.06
CA VAL A 131 5.96 -22.77 1.97
C VAL A 131 5.58 -24.19 2.42
N PRO A 132 4.28 -24.56 2.44
CA PRO A 132 3.91 -25.92 2.79
C PRO A 132 4.53 -26.88 1.76
N PRO A 133 5.15 -28.00 2.21
CA PRO A 133 5.62 -29.02 1.28
C PRO A 133 4.41 -29.59 0.52
N GLY A 134 4.53 -29.65 -0.81
CA GLY A 134 3.57 -30.31 -1.70
C GLY A 134 3.67 -31.83 -1.66
#